data_AF-B0S449-F1
#
_entry.id   AF-B0S449-F1
#
_cell.length_a   1.000
_cell.length_b   1.000
_cell.length_c   1.000
_cell.angle_alpha   90.00
_cell.angle_beta   90.00
_cell.angle_gamma   90.00
#
_symmetry.space_group_name_H-M   'P 1'
#
loop_
_entity.id
_entity.type
_entity.pdbx_description
1 polymer ?
#
loop_
_entity_poly.entity_id
_entity_poly.type
_entity_poly.pdbx_seq_one_letter_code
_entity_poly.pdbx_strand_id
1 'polypeptide(L)' 'MKKLKITSLNNVDGKNKKTSKTFSNLASNVTDEKLKNAADAINSLISASEKRIFVVEEKEL' A
#
# COMPACT_ATOMS: atom_id res chain seq x y z
N MET A 1 -9.56 10.29 6.96
CA MET A 1 -8.90 10.76 5.70
C MET A 1 -8.34 9.56 4.91
N LYS A 2 -8.33 9.62 3.57
CA LYS A 2 -7.84 8.52 2.69
C LYS A 2 -6.32 8.38 2.77
N LYS A 3 -5.81 7.14 2.78
CA LYS A 3 -4.37 6.85 2.86
C LYS A 3 -3.99 5.70 1.92
N LEU A 4 -2.77 5.75 1.38
CA LEU A 4 -2.17 4.63 0.65
C LEU A 4 -1.14 3.95 1.53
N LYS A 5 -1.26 2.64 1.75
CA LYS A 5 -0.33 1.86 2.58
C LYS A 5 0.44 0.87 1.72
N ILE A 6 1.75 1.02 1.68
CA ILE A 6 2.67 0.10 1.02
C ILE A 6 3.24 -0.83 2.08
N THR A 7 3.15 -2.13 1.86
CA THR A 7 3.71 -3.16 2.76
C THR A 7 4.72 -4.02 2.01
N SER A 8 5.95 -4.06 2.51
CA SER A 8 6.97 -5.01 2.04
C SER A 8 6.94 -6.24 2.95
N LEU A 9 6.99 -7.43 2.35
CA LEU A 9 7.31 -8.67 3.01
C LEU A 9 8.69 -9.10 2.53
N ASN A 10 9.73 -8.77 3.30
CA ASN A 10 11.07 -9.21 2.96
C ASN A 10 11.39 -10.47 3.76
N ASN A 11 11.80 -11.54 3.09
CA ASN A 11 12.43 -12.66 3.75
C ASN A 11 13.92 -12.33 3.91
N VAL A 12 14.35 -12.06 5.14
CA VAL A 12 15.76 -11.82 5.47
C VAL A 12 16.15 -12.92 6.45
N ASP A 13 17.14 -13.74 6.08
CA ASP A 13 17.67 -14.82 6.91
C ASP A 13 16.60 -15.82 7.41
N GLY A 14 15.62 -16.16 6.56
CA GLY A 14 14.55 -17.09 6.90
C GLY A 14 13.46 -16.50 7.81
N LYS A 15 13.52 -15.21 8.14
CA LYS A 15 12.49 -14.49 8.89
C LYS A 15 11.73 -13.53 7.97
N ASN A 16 10.41 -13.67 7.93
CA ASN A 16 9.53 -12.73 7.25
C ASN A 16 9.46 -11.41 8.04
N LYS A 17 10.14 -10.37 7.55
CA LYS A 17 10.06 -9.02 8.10
C LYS A 17 9.03 -8.22 7.32
N LYS A 18 7.93 -7.87 8.00
CA LYS A 18 6.90 -6.99 7.47
C LYS A 18 7.27 -5.55 7.78
N THR A 19 7.49 -4.73 6.75
CA THR A 19 7.65 -3.28 6.91
C THR A 19 6.51 -2.58 6.17
N SER A 20 6.05 -1.45 6.68
CA SER A 20 5.00 -0.69 6.01
C SER A 20 5.23 0.80 6.07
N LYS A 21 4.88 1.49 4.99
CA LYS A 21 4.88 2.95 4.92
C LYS A 21 3.49 3.42 4.50
N THR A 22 2.97 4.40 5.22
CA THR A 22 1.66 5.01 4.95
C THR A 22 1.87 6.41 4.39
N PHE A 23 1.18 6.71 3.31
CA PHE A 23 1.10 8.03 2.70
C PHE A 23 -0.26 8.64 3.03
N SER A 24 -0.24 9.69 3.83
CA SER A 24 -1.39 10.53 4.22
C SER A 24 -1.27 11.92 3.58
N ASN A 25 -2.28 12.77 3.72
CA ASN A 25 -2.39 14.07 3.02
C ASN A 25 -2.39 13.95 1.50
N LEU A 26 -3.19 13.01 0.99
CA LEU A 26 -3.46 12.91 -0.43
C LEU A 26 -4.23 14.15 -0.90
N ALA A 27 -4.00 14.56 -2.16
CA ALA A 27 -4.73 15.69 -2.74
C ALA A 27 -6.25 15.46 -2.68
N SER A 28 -7.02 16.54 -2.52
CA SER A 28 -8.47 16.47 -2.30
C SER A 28 -9.25 15.82 -3.46
N ASN A 29 -8.68 15.82 -4.67
CA ASN A 29 -9.25 15.22 -5.88
C ASN A 29 -8.92 13.72 -6.05
N VAL A 30 -8.29 13.10 -5.05
CA VAL A 30 -7.97 11.67 -5.06
C VAL A 30 -9.21 10.85 -4.70
N THR A 31 -9.62 9.98 -5.61
CA THR A 31 -10.74 9.04 -5.43
C THR A 31 -10.24 7.66 -5.04
N ASP A 32 -11.13 6.80 -4.51
CA ASP A 32 -10.77 5.42 -4.15
C ASP A 32 -10.41 4.60 -5.38
N GLU A 33 -11.09 4.86 -6.49
CA GLU A 33 -10.80 4.24 -7.78
C GLU A 33 -9.38 4.58 -8.27
N LYS A 34 -8.97 5.85 -8.16
CA LYS A 34 -7.59 6.25 -8.51
C LYS A 34 -6.55 5.58 -7.61
N LEU A 35 -6.84 5.46 -6.31
CA LEU A 35 -5.95 4.78 -5.37
C LEU A 35 -5.88 3.28 -5.61
N LYS A 36 -7.01 2.65 -5.94
CA LYS A 36 -7.09 1.22 -6.26
C LYS A 36 -6.34 0.92 -7.55
N ASN A 37 -6.57 1.70 -8.61
CA ASN A 37 -5.84 1.57 -9.87
C ASN A 37 -4.34 1.74 -9.68
N ALA A 38 -3.90 2.69 -8.85
CA ALA A 38 -2.49 2.86 -8.52
C ALA A 38 -1.93 1.65 -7.74
N ALA A 39 -2.66 1.14 -6.74
CA ALA A 39 -2.25 -0.03 -5.98
C ALA A 39 -2.13 -1.27 -6.88
N ASP A 40 -3.09 -1.50 -7.77
CA ASP A 40 -3.12 -2.63 -8.70
C ASP A 40 -2.01 -2.53 -9.75
N ALA A 41 -1.80 -1.35 -10.36
CA ALA A 41 -0.71 -1.11 -11.29
C ALA A 41 0.64 -1.37 -10.63
N ILE A 42 0.87 -0.85 -9.42
CA ILE A 42 2.13 -1.10 -8.72
C ILE A 42 2.27 -2.57 -8.33
N ASN A 43 1.21 -3.23 -7.85
CA ASN A 43 1.24 -4.67 -7.56
C ASN A 43 1.58 -5.50 -8.82
N SER A 44 1.17 -5.07 -10.02
CA SER A 44 1.55 -5.73 -11.28
C SER A 44 3.02 -5.58 -11.65
N LEU A 45 3.68 -4.51 -11.17
CA LEU A 45 5.09 -4.22 -11.43
C LEU A 45 6.04 -4.88 -10.44
N ILE A 46 5.53 -5.43 -9.34
CA ILE A 46 6.34 -6.01 -8.27
C ILE A 46 6.11 -7.52 -8.21
N SER A 47 7.18 -8.28 -7.95
CA SER A 47 7.04 -9.71 -7.64
C SER A 47 6.16 -9.90 -6.42
N ALA A 48 5.05 -10.64 -6.58
CA ALA A 48 4.01 -10.83 -5.57
C ALA A 48 4.49 -11.49 -4.27
N SER A 49 5.70 -12.07 -4.27
CA SER A 49 6.35 -12.68 -3.10
C SER A 49 7.01 -11.68 -2.16
N GLU A 50 7.29 -10.44 -2.60
CA GLU A 50 8.14 -9.51 -1.83
C GLU A 50 7.43 -8.26 -1.36
N LYS A 51 6.42 -7.75 -2.08
CA LYS A 51 5.73 -6.50 -1.72
C LYS A 51 4.26 -6.53 -2.12
N ARG A 52 3.42 -5.88 -1.32
CA ARG A 52 1.98 -5.69 -1.58
C ARG A 52 1.54 -4.29 -1.17
N ILE A 53 0.74 -3.66 -2.02
CA ILE A 53 0.18 -2.33 -1.79
C ILE A 53 -1.32 -2.44 -1.53
N PHE A 54 -1.80 -1.68 -0.54
CA PHE A 54 -3.18 -1.64 -0.10
C PHE A 54 -3.67 -0.20 0.03
N VAL A 55 -4.92 0.04 -0.36
CA VAL A 55 -5.64 1.26 -0.02
C VAL A 55 -6.28 1.09 1.35
N VAL A 56 -6.14 2.07 2.24
CA VAL A 56 -6.76 2.03 3.57
C VAL A 56 -7.52 3.33 3.83
N GLU A 57 -8.77 3.18 4.26
CA GLU A 57 -9.53 4.29 4.85
C GLU A 57 -9.40 4.22 6.37
N GLU A 58 -8.97 5.33 6.96
CA GLU A 58 -9.09 5.51 8.40
C GLU A 58 -10.51 6.04 8.66
N LYS A 59 -11.36 5.17 9.21
CA LYS A 59 -12.58 5.63 9.89
C LYS A 59 -12.12 6.29 11.19
N GLU A 60 -12.39 7.57 11.33
CA GLU A 60 -12.29 8.23 12.64
C GLU A 60 -13.28 7.53 13.57
N LEU A 61 -12.77 7.07 14.72
CA LEU A 61 -13.50 6.45 15.82
C LEU A 61 -14.02 7.53 16.76
#